data_AF-A0A2S0UBU8-F1
#
_entry.id   AF-A0A2S0UBU8-F1
#
_cell.length_a   1.000
_cell.length_b   1.000
_cell.length_c   1.000
_cell.angle_alpha   90.00
_cell.angle_beta   90.00
_cell.angle_gamma   90.00
#
_symmetry.space_group_name_H-M   'P 1'
#
loop_
_entity.id
_entity.type
_entity.pdbx_description
1 polymer ?
#
loop_
_entity_poly.entity_id
_entity_poly.type
_entity_poly.pdbx_seq_one_letter_code
_entity_poly.pdbx_strand_id
1 'polypeptide(L)'
;MAQVEMYSAVVNSPETELAADISATDTTITVLDASKLAAAPNLFTIGADETAETVKYTGISGNKLTGCVRGFNGTAKAWVAGASVARYFTAADHEAFRENITDLDGRLESVKAIADTAETPAGAQAKADAAQAAAISAANTHSDGKIGDLSKLNTLDKSNAVSAVNDLYKSTVLASPNLIKNSTALLGLEGWIAQSDPSLGQWGYDINNPTTGGGFWTNSAVGSTDYKLLRSEDIHVNQGSSYHLQAMFATSDLPNDSRVYIEVVNAVAPYNIILTLLADPKRWWHRKAVTFVMPSGVSSVFVRLVVNNVPEGAGTSFARIKLAETPYDTPYSNEADAVVLSGIVNNLSAVIRRGTGSPEGVVTASVGTMYLRSDGATSTTLYIKTSGSGNTGWTAK
;
A
#
# COMPACT_ATOMS: atom_id res chain seq x y z
N MET A 1 -5.98 -57.68 -30.38
CA MET A 1 -6.50 -59.07 -30.42
C MET A 1 -5.52 -59.95 -29.64
N ALA A 2 -5.85 -61.20 -29.34
CA ALA A 2 -4.82 -62.13 -28.86
C ALA A 2 -3.86 -62.42 -30.03
N GLN A 3 -2.56 -62.42 -29.76
CA GLN A 3 -1.57 -62.80 -30.78
C GLN A 3 -1.78 -64.26 -31.21
N VAL A 4 -1.60 -64.53 -32.49
CA VAL A 4 -1.64 -65.87 -33.07
C VAL A 4 -0.38 -66.63 -32.65
N GLU A 5 -0.54 -67.89 -32.26
CA GLU A 5 0.57 -68.76 -31.84
C GLU A 5 1.54 -68.97 -33.00
N MET A 6 2.82 -68.65 -32.79
CA MET A 6 3.91 -68.90 -33.74
C MET A 6 4.68 -70.15 -33.30
N TYR A 7 4.91 -71.08 -34.23
CA TYR A 7 5.58 -72.34 -33.92
C TYR A 7 7.05 -72.31 -34.30
N SER A 8 7.89 -72.88 -33.45
CA SER A 8 9.34 -72.94 -33.69
C SER A 8 9.67 -73.71 -34.97
N ALA A 9 10.62 -73.20 -35.75
CA ALA A 9 11.19 -73.90 -36.89
C ALA A 9 12.26 -74.90 -36.44
N VAL A 10 12.68 -75.78 -37.36
CA VAL A 10 13.84 -76.68 -37.17
C VAL A 10 14.87 -76.35 -38.24
N VAL A 11 16.14 -76.22 -37.82
CA VAL A 11 17.26 -75.92 -38.74
C VAL A 11 17.31 -76.96 -39.86
N ASN A 12 17.34 -76.51 -41.11
CA ASN A 12 17.35 -77.32 -42.33
C ASN A 12 16.10 -78.21 -42.58
N SER A 13 15.05 -78.10 -41.76
CA SER A 13 13.81 -78.89 -41.89
C SER A 13 14.07 -80.39 -42.17
N PRO A 14 14.79 -81.12 -41.30
CA PRO A 14 15.17 -82.50 -41.55
C PRO A 14 13.93 -83.39 -41.69
N GLU A 15 13.97 -84.31 -42.65
CA GLU A 15 12.83 -85.17 -42.98
C GLU A 15 12.88 -86.50 -42.22
N THR A 16 11.72 -86.92 -41.71
CA THR A 16 11.41 -88.30 -41.28
C THR A 16 10.28 -88.83 -42.15
N GLU A 17 9.81 -90.05 -41.90
CA GLU A 17 8.65 -90.62 -42.58
C GLU A 17 7.60 -91.10 -41.58
N LEU A 18 6.37 -91.30 -42.06
CA LEU A 18 5.32 -92.00 -41.33
C LEU A 18 5.72 -93.46 -41.08
N ALA A 19 5.58 -93.93 -39.84
CA ALA A 19 5.88 -95.31 -39.47
C ALA A 19 4.75 -96.29 -39.81
N ALA A 20 3.55 -95.79 -40.11
CA ALA A 20 2.36 -96.57 -40.46
C ALA A 20 1.40 -95.75 -41.32
N ASP A 21 0.47 -96.41 -42.00
CA ASP A 21 -0.64 -95.75 -42.69
C ASP A 21 -1.51 -94.98 -41.68
N ILE A 22 -1.98 -93.79 -42.07
CA ILE A 22 -2.86 -92.95 -41.26
C ILE A 22 -4.11 -92.54 -42.04
N SER A 23 -5.25 -92.44 -41.34
CA SER A 23 -6.53 -91.95 -41.86
C SER A 23 -6.64 -90.43 -41.75
N ALA A 24 -7.64 -89.80 -42.37
CA ALA A 24 -7.84 -88.34 -42.27
C ALA A 24 -8.27 -87.84 -40.87
N THR A 25 -8.60 -88.75 -39.94
CA THR A 25 -9.12 -88.40 -38.60
C THR A 25 -8.21 -88.80 -37.45
N ASP A 26 -7.03 -89.35 -37.74
CA ASP A 26 -6.12 -89.81 -36.70
C ASP A 26 -5.60 -88.66 -35.85
N THR A 27 -5.71 -88.81 -34.54
CA THR A 27 -5.27 -87.82 -33.53
C THR A 27 -3.93 -88.18 -32.89
N THR A 28 -3.34 -89.31 -33.29
CA THR A 28 -2.01 -89.77 -32.88
C THR A 28 -1.29 -90.32 -34.10
N ILE A 29 -0.11 -89.79 -34.40
CA ILE A 29 0.67 -90.16 -35.59
C ILE A 29 2.02 -90.68 -35.13
N THR A 30 2.45 -91.85 -35.62
CA THR A 30 3.77 -92.41 -35.31
C THR A 30 4.71 -92.13 -36.49
N VAL A 31 5.87 -91.53 -36.22
CA VAL A 31 6.93 -91.28 -37.21
C VAL A 31 8.14 -92.16 -36.95
N LEU A 32 9.01 -92.34 -37.93
CA LEU A 32 10.24 -93.13 -37.75
C LEU A 32 11.24 -92.49 -36.78
N ASP A 33 11.33 -91.15 -36.78
CA ASP A 33 12.23 -90.40 -35.90
C ASP A 33 11.62 -89.03 -35.54
N ALA A 34 11.02 -88.94 -34.36
CA ALA A 34 10.42 -87.69 -33.88
C ALA A 34 11.46 -86.64 -33.48
N SER A 35 12.74 -87.00 -33.32
CA SER A 35 13.80 -86.04 -32.97
C SER A 35 14.10 -85.04 -34.08
N LYS A 36 13.66 -85.32 -35.30
CA LYS A 36 13.74 -84.41 -36.47
C LYS A 36 12.68 -83.31 -36.46
N LEU A 37 11.67 -83.41 -35.60
CA LEU A 37 10.61 -82.41 -35.45
C LEU A 37 10.87 -81.52 -34.22
N ALA A 38 10.24 -80.35 -34.20
CA ALA A 38 10.37 -79.42 -33.09
C ALA A 38 9.63 -79.90 -31.83
N ALA A 39 9.90 -79.28 -30.68
CA ALA A 39 9.16 -79.57 -29.45
C ALA A 39 7.68 -79.16 -29.60
N ALA A 40 6.79 -79.96 -29.01
CA ALA A 40 5.35 -79.67 -28.97
C ALA A 40 5.00 -78.52 -28.00
N PRO A 41 3.92 -77.75 -28.24
CA PRO A 41 3.05 -77.83 -29.41
C PRO A 41 3.75 -77.30 -30.68
N ASN A 42 3.54 -77.96 -31.81
CA ASN A 42 4.14 -77.53 -33.09
C ASN A 42 3.35 -78.03 -34.30
N LEU A 43 3.86 -77.68 -35.49
CA LEU A 43 3.36 -78.14 -36.78
C LEU A 43 4.34 -79.13 -37.41
N PHE A 44 3.83 -79.97 -38.31
CA PHE A 44 4.63 -80.62 -39.33
C PHE A 44 3.79 -80.73 -40.60
N THR A 45 4.45 -80.96 -41.72
CA THR A 45 3.81 -81.15 -43.02
C THR A 45 4.08 -82.56 -43.51
N ILE A 46 3.05 -83.20 -44.03
CA ILE A 46 3.13 -84.51 -44.70
C ILE A 46 3.09 -84.27 -46.20
N GLY A 47 4.07 -84.82 -46.92
CA GLY A 47 4.24 -84.62 -48.35
C GLY A 47 4.89 -83.28 -48.71
N ALA A 48 5.39 -83.19 -49.94
CA ALA A 48 6.08 -82.01 -50.47
C ALA A 48 5.48 -81.52 -51.82
N ASP A 49 4.37 -82.12 -52.25
CA ASP A 49 3.65 -81.77 -53.48
C ASP A 49 2.46 -80.83 -53.18
N GLU A 50 1.68 -80.49 -54.21
CA GLU A 50 0.49 -79.64 -54.09
C GLU A 50 -0.62 -80.23 -53.21
N THR A 51 -0.49 -81.50 -52.80
CA THR A 51 -1.44 -82.21 -51.94
C THR A 51 -0.95 -82.35 -50.50
N ALA A 52 0.12 -81.65 -50.15
CA ALA A 52 0.69 -81.65 -48.80
C ALA A 52 -0.31 -81.19 -47.73
N GLU A 53 -0.19 -81.77 -46.55
CA GLU A 53 -1.06 -81.50 -45.40
C GLU A 53 -0.24 -80.99 -44.21
N THR A 54 -0.62 -79.86 -43.64
CA THR A 54 -0.04 -79.38 -42.38
C THR A 54 -0.87 -79.85 -41.19
N VAL A 55 -0.21 -80.42 -40.20
CA VAL A 55 -0.81 -81.02 -39.00
C VAL A 55 -0.23 -80.35 -37.76
N LYS A 56 -1.10 -79.92 -36.84
CA LYS A 56 -0.68 -79.47 -35.49
C LYS A 56 -0.61 -80.67 -34.55
N TYR A 57 0.38 -80.75 -33.67
CA TYR A 57 0.44 -81.71 -32.56
C TYR A 57 0.72 -80.98 -31.26
N THR A 58 0.21 -81.52 -30.15
CA THR A 58 0.32 -80.90 -28.83
C THR A 58 1.22 -81.66 -27.87
N GLY A 59 1.64 -82.87 -28.23
CA GLY A 59 2.60 -83.65 -27.45
C GLY A 59 3.46 -84.58 -28.31
N ILE A 60 4.59 -84.99 -27.75
CA ILE A 60 5.47 -86.04 -28.28
C ILE A 60 5.74 -87.03 -27.14
N SER A 61 5.59 -88.33 -27.42
CA SER A 61 5.99 -89.42 -26.53
C SER A 61 6.75 -90.48 -27.32
N GLY A 62 8.08 -90.48 -27.17
CA GLY A 62 8.98 -91.23 -28.06
C GLY A 62 8.76 -90.80 -29.52
N ASN A 63 8.43 -91.76 -30.38
CA ASN A 63 8.13 -91.52 -31.80
C ASN A 63 6.64 -91.26 -32.11
N LYS A 64 5.80 -91.08 -31.09
CA LYS A 64 4.37 -90.81 -31.24
C LYS A 64 4.07 -89.33 -31.03
N LEU A 65 3.56 -88.67 -32.06
CA LEU A 65 2.96 -87.34 -31.99
C LEU A 65 1.52 -87.49 -31.51
N THR A 66 1.14 -86.76 -30.47
CA THR A 66 -0.18 -86.86 -29.83
C THR A 66 -0.95 -85.56 -29.93
N GLY A 67 -2.28 -85.65 -29.86
CA GLY A 67 -3.15 -84.47 -29.99
C GLY A 67 -3.08 -83.84 -31.38
N CYS A 68 -2.92 -84.69 -32.40
CA CYS A 68 -2.82 -84.26 -33.78
C CYS A 68 -4.15 -83.67 -34.26
N VAL A 69 -4.10 -82.46 -34.80
CA VAL A 69 -5.19 -81.81 -35.53
C VAL A 69 -4.85 -81.85 -37.01
N ARG A 70 -5.56 -82.73 -37.72
CA ARG A 70 -5.42 -82.95 -39.17
C ARG A 70 -5.99 -81.78 -39.96
N GLY A 71 -5.44 -81.53 -41.14
CA GLY A 71 -5.85 -80.41 -41.98
C GLY A 71 -5.77 -79.06 -41.28
N PHE A 72 -4.81 -78.88 -40.35
CA PHE A 72 -4.59 -77.60 -39.66
C PHE A 72 -4.35 -76.48 -40.68
N ASN A 73 -3.64 -76.81 -41.76
CA ASN A 73 -3.69 -76.07 -43.01
C ASN A 73 -3.67 -77.07 -44.19
N GLY A 74 -4.58 -76.88 -45.14
CA GLY A 74 -4.79 -77.83 -46.25
C GLY A 74 -5.90 -78.83 -45.92
N THR A 75 -6.09 -79.84 -46.78
CA THR A 75 -7.18 -80.81 -46.63
C THR A 75 -6.64 -82.11 -46.02
N ALA A 76 -7.22 -82.55 -44.91
CA ALA A 76 -6.88 -83.82 -44.29
C ALA A 76 -7.18 -85.01 -45.22
N LYS A 77 -6.23 -85.93 -45.38
CA LYS A 77 -6.41 -87.16 -46.17
C LYS A 77 -5.69 -88.37 -45.58
N ALA A 78 -5.91 -89.54 -46.20
CA ALA A 78 -5.13 -90.72 -45.86
C ALA A 78 -3.70 -90.59 -46.42
N TRP A 79 -2.72 -91.03 -45.64
CA TRP A 79 -1.32 -91.12 -46.05
C TRP A 79 -0.79 -92.51 -45.75
N VAL A 80 0.08 -93.00 -46.63
CA VAL A 80 0.71 -94.32 -46.48
C VAL A 80 1.98 -94.22 -45.64
N ALA A 81 2.37 -95.33 -45.01
CA ALA A 81 3.68 -95.48 -44.38
C ALA A 81 4.80 -95.12 -45.38
N GLY A 82 5.85 -94.46 -44.90
CA GLY A 82 6.92 -93.95 -45.75
C GLY A 82 6.69 -92.55 -46.33
N ALA A 83 5.49 -91.95 -46.16
CA ALA A 83 5.29 -90.57 -46.60
C ALA A 83 6.22 -89.60 -45.84
N SER A 84 6.90 -88.72 -46.56
CA SER A 84 7.84 -87.75 -45.98
C SER A 84 7.11 -86.76 -45.06
N VAL A 85 7.75 -86.49 -43.93
CA VAL A 85 7.29 -85.64 -42.83
C VAL A 85 8.41 -84.72 -42.39
N ALA A 86 8.15 -83.42 -42.38
CA ALA A 86 9.11 -82.44 -41.85
C ALA A 86 8.40 -81.20 -41.29
N ARG A 87 9.14 -80.40 -40.52
CA ARG A 87 8.71 -79.04 -40.15
C ARG A 87 9.11 -78.07 -41.26
N TYR A 88 8.27 -77.90 -42.27
CA TYR A 88 8.44 -76.85 -43.29
C TYR A 88 7.85 -75.52 -42.82
N PHE A 89 8.27 -74.42 -43.43
CA PHE A 89 7.59 -73.13 -43.30
C PHE A 89 6.28 -73.19 -44.09
N THR A 90 5.16 -72.82 -43.47
CA THR A 90 3.82 -73.01 -44.03
C THR A 90 3.07 -71.69 -44.16
N ALA A 91 1.94 -71.69 -44.87
CA ALA A 91 1.04 -70.54 -44.91
C ALA A 91 0.57 -70.14 -43.49
N ALA A 92 0.35 -71.10 -42.59
CA ALA A 92 0.03 -70.83 -41.19
C ALA A 92 1.12 -70.00 -40.48
N ASP A 93 2.40 -70.24 -40.77
CA ASP A 93 3.50 -69.44 -40.22
C ASP A 93 3.49 -68.01 -40.75
N HIS A 94 3.35 -67.87 -42.08
CA HIS A 94 3.27 -66.55 -42.73
C HIS A 94 2.10 -65.73 -42.20
N GLU A 95 0.90 -66.32 -42.12
CA GLU A 95 -0.29 -65.63 -41.64
C GLU A 95 -0.17 -65.29 -40.16
N ALA A 96 0.36 -66.17 -39.31
CA ALA A 96 0.62 -65.85 -37.91
C ALA A 96 1.58 -64.65 -37.76
N PHE A 97 2.67 -64.60 -38.55
CA PHE A 97 3.57 -63.44 -38.57
C PHE A 97 2.84 -62.17 -39.02
N ARG A 98 2.16 -62.22 -40.16
CA ARG A 98 1.44 -61.08 -40.74
C ARG A 98 0.41 -60.52 -39.76
N GLU A 99 -0.41 -61.38 -39.17
CA GLU A 99 -1.46 -60.98 -38.24
C GLU A 99 -0.88 -60.40 -36.95
N ASN A 100 0.16 -61.01 -36.39
CA ASN A 100 0.83 -60.48 -35.21
C ASN A 100 1.49 -59.13 -35.47
N ILE A 101 2.08 -58.92 -36.65
CA ILE A 101 2.65 -57.62 -37.03
C ILE A 101 1.55 -56.57 -37.17
N THR A 102 0.44 -56.89 -37.84
CA THR A 102 -0.72 -55.98 -37.95
C THR A 102 -1.34 -55.64 -36.60
N ASP A 103 -1.46 -56.61 -35.68
CA ASP A 103 -1.93 -56.37 -34.31
C ASP A 103 -0.97 -55.44 -33.55
N LEU A 104 0.34 -55.68 -33.64
CA LEU A 104 1.35 -54.84 -32.99
C LEU A 104 1.36 -53.41 -33.53
N ASP A 105 1.18 -53.22 -34.85
CA ASP A 105 1.06 -51.91 -35.48
C ASP A 105 -0.16 -51.15 -34.95
N GLY A 106 -1.34 -51.78 -34.90
CA GLY A 106 -2.54 -51.18 -34.33
C GLY A 106 -2.40 -50.83 -32.83
N ARG A 107 -1.70 -51.67 -32.06
CA ARG A 107 -1.37 -51.38 -30.65
C ARG A 107 -0.41 -50.21 -30.52
N LEU A 108 0.59 -50.12 -31.41
CA LEU A 108 1.53 -49.01 -31.44
C LEU A 108 0.82 -47.68 -31.73
N GLU A 109 -0.09 -47.66 -32.71
CA GLU A 109 -0.92 -46.48 -33.00
C GLU A 109 -1.80 -46.08 -31.80
N SER A 110 -2.35 -47.07 -31.09
CA SER A 110 -3.11 -46.80 -29.86
C SER A 110 -2.24 -46.18 -28.76
N VAL A 111 -1.00 -46.66 -28.59
CA VAL A 111 -0.04 -46.08 -27.63
C VAL A 111 0.38 -44.68 -28.04
N LYS A 112 0.62 -44.43 -29.33
CA LYS A 112 0.92 -43.08 -29.85
C LYS A 112 -0.22 -42.12 -29.58
N ALA A 113 -1.47 -42.52 -29.81
CA ALA A 113 -2.63 -41.69 -29.52
C ALA A 113 -2.75 -41.33 -28.02
N ILE A 114 -2.41 -42.25 -27.13
CA ILE A 114 -2.33 -41.97 -25.68
C ILE A 114 -1.21 -40.97 -25.38
N ALA A 115 -0.03 -41.15 -26.01
CA ALA A 115 1.10 -40.25 -25.81
C ALA A 115 0.82 -38.83 -26.33
N ASP A 116 0.15 -38.70 -27.49
CA ASP A 116 -0.20 -37.42 -28.09
C ASP A 116 -1.26 -36.64 -27.30
N THR A 117 -2.13 -37.35 -26.58
CA THR A 117 -3.14 -36.75 -25.69
C THR A 117 -2.63 -36.54 -24.26
N ALA A 118 -1.47 -37.10 -23.92
CA ALA A 118 -0.87 -36.91 -22.62
C ALA A 118 -0.49 -35.44 -22.41
N GLU A 119 -0.68 -34.96 -21.19
CA GLU A 119 -0.29 -33.61 -20.84
C GLU A 119 1.22 -33.43 -21.05
N THR A 120 1.59 -32.42 -21.83
CA THR A 120 3.00 -32.07 -22.00
C THR A 120 3.51 -31.29 -20.79
N PRO A 121 4.82 -31.31 -20.50
CA PRO A 121 5.38 -30.45 -19.46
C PRO A 121 5.04 -28.97 -19.66
N ALA A 122 4.98 -28.50 -20.90
CA ALA A 122 4.59 -27.13 -21.24
C ALA A 122 3.10 -26.85 -20.95
N GLY A 123 2.21 -27.79 -21.26
CA GLY A 123 0.78 -27.68 -20.95
C GLY A 123 0.50 -27.71 -19.44
N ALA A 124 1.21 -28.58 -18.71
CA ALA A 124 1.16 -28.62 -17.25
C ALA A 124 1.65 -27.30 -16.64
N GLN A 125 2.72 -26.73 -17.18
CA GLN A 125 3.21 -25.41 -16.78
C GLN A 125 2.18 -24.31 -17.06
N ALA A 126 1.56 -24.30 -18.24
CA ALA A 126 0.52 -23.33 -18.58
C ALA A 126 -0.69 -23.41 -17.64
N LYS A 127 -1.10 -24.62 -17.22
CA LYS A 127 -2.15 -24.82 -16.21
C LYS A 127 -1.72 -24.30 -14.83
N ALA A 128 -0.48 -24.52 -14.43
CA ALA A 128 0.08 -23.99 -13.19
C ALA A 128 0.13 -22.45 -13.20
N ASP A 129 0.58 -21.86 -14.30
CA ASP A 129 0.66 -20.41 -14.48
C ASP A 129 -0.75 -19.78 -14.46
N ALA A 130 -1.73 -20.42 -15.11
CA ALA A 130 -3.13 -19.99 -15.05
C ALA A 130 -3.72 -20.06 -13.64
N ALA A 131 -3.41 -21.14 -12.89
CA ALA A 131 -3.82 -21.27 -11.50
C ALA A 131 -3.15 -20.21 -10.60
N GLN A 132 -1.87 -19.93 -10.83
CA GLN A 132 -1.15 -18.87 -10.13
C GLN A 132 -1.77 -17.49 -10.41
N ALA A 133 -2.06 -17.19 -11.68
CA ALA A 133 -2.71 -15.94 -12.07
C ALA A 133 -4.11 -15.80 -11.44
N ALA A 134 -4.90 -16.87 -11.42
CA ALA A 134 -6.21 -16.90 -10.77
C ALA A 134 -6.09 -16.69 -9.25
N ALA A 135 -5.10 -17.30 -8.60
CA ALA A 135 -4.86 -17.12 -7.17
C ALA A 135 -4.44 -15.69 -6.83
N ILE A 136 -3.56 -15.08 -7.63
CA ILE A 136 -3.16 -13.67 -7.49
C ILE A 136 -4.39 -12.75 -7.67
N SER A 137 -5.21 -13.00 -8.69
CA SER A 137 -6.43 -12.22 -8.94
C SER A 137 -7.42 -12.33 -7.78
N ALA A 138 -7.59 -13.53 -7.22
CA ALA A 138 -8.44 -13.75 -6.05
C ALA A 138 -7.89 -13.06 -4.79
N ALA A 139 -6.57 -13.09 -4.57
CA ALA A 139 -5.92 -12.42 -3.45
C ALA A 139 -6.05 -10.89 -3.54
N ASN A 140 -5.88 -10.32 -4.73
CA ASN A 140 -6.12 -8.91 -4.98
C ASN A 140 -7.58 -8.54 -4.72
N THR A 141 -8.52 -9.31 -5.27
CA THR A 141 -9.97 -9.11 -5.03
C THR A 141 -10.32 -9.16 -3.54
N HIS A 142 -9.75 -10.11 -2.80
CA HIS A 142 -9.94 -10.20 -1.36
C HIS A 142 -9.40 -8.98 -0.63
N SER A 143 -8.17 -8.59 -0.97
CA SER A 143 -7.49 -7.43 -0.38
C SER A 143 -8.29 -6.15 -0.65
N ASP A 144 -8.68 -5.92 -1.91
CA ASP A 144 -9.52 -4.79 -2.33
C ASP A 144 -10.88 -4.78 -1.61
N GLY A 145 -11.47 -5.95 -1.35
CA GLY A 145 -12.70 -6.06 -0.57
C GLY A 145 -12.53 -5.76 0.92
N LYS A 146 -11.32 -5.94 1.48
CA LYS A 146 -11.00 -5.68 2.90
C LYS A 146 -10.52 -4.25 3.14
N ILE A 147 -9.65 -3.73 2.28
CA ILE A 147 -9.03 -2.41 2.42
C ILE A 147 -9.78 -1.32 1.65
N GLY A 148 -10.71 -1.72 0.76
CA GLY A 148 -11.25 -0.84 -0.27
C GLY A 148 -10.19 -0.59 -1.36
N ASP A 149 -10.62 -0.47 -2.61
CA ASP A 149 -9.71 -0.04 -3.68
C ASP A 149 -9.20 1.38 -3.37
N LEU A 150 -7.90 1.53 -3.13
CA LEU A 150 -7.26 2.81 -2.77
C LEU A 150 -7.44 3.91 -3.83
N SER A 151 -7.70 3.51 -5.08
CA SER A 151 -8.02 4.40 -6.20
C SER A 151 -9.51 4.76 -6.26
N LYS A 152 -10.38 3.93 -5.68
CA LYS A 152 -11.81 4.19 -5.48
C LYS A 152 -12.15 4.76 -4.11
N LEU A 153 -11.17 4.86 -3.21
CA LEU A 153 -11.27 5.69 -2.01
C LEU A 153 -11.51 7.10 -2.52
N ASN A 154 -12.78 7.47 -2.53
CA ASN A 154 -13.25 8.64 -3.22
C ASN A 154 -12.54 9.86 -2.61
N THR A 155 -12.35 10.93 -3.39
CA THR A 155 -11.73 12.16 -2.88
C THR A 155 -12.43 12.70 -1.63
N LEU A 156 -13.70 12.32 -1.40
CA LEU A 156 -14.49 12.63 -0.22
C LEU A 156 -14.06 11.83 1.03
N ASP A 157 -13.64 10.56 0.92
CA ASP A 157 -13.19 9.72 2.03
C ASP A 157 -11.77 10.11 2.45
N LYS A 158 -10.93 10.47 1.47
CA LYS A 158 -9.64 11.15 1.73
C LYS A 158 -9.87 12.51 2.38
N SER A 159 -10.82 13.29 1.86
CA SER A 159 -11.20 14.58 2.46
C SER A 159 -11.75 14.40 3.87
N ASN A 160 -12.53 13.35 4.13
CA ASN A 160 -13.12 13.04 5.44
C ASN A 160 -12.06 12.56 6.40
N ALA A 161 -11.09 11.75 5.97
CA ALA A 161 -9.95 11.34 6.79
C ALA A 161 -9.03 12.51 7.12
N VAL A 162 -8.72 13.37 6.14
CA VAL A 162 -7.98 14.62 6.37
C VAL A 162 -8.78 15.56 7.28
N SER A 163 -10.09 15.66 7.10
CA SER A 163 -10.96 16.46 7.98
C SER A 163 -10.99 15.90 9.38
N ALA A 164 -11.12 14.58 9.56
CA ALA A 164 -11.11 13.92 10.86
C ALA A 164 -9.75 14.06 11.56
N VAL A 165 -8.64 13.98 10.82
CA VAL A 165 -7.29 14.25 11.34
C VAL A 165 -7.12 15.73 11.67
N ASN A 166 -7.65 16.65 10.86
CA ASN A 166 -7.64 18.08 11.14
C ASN A 166 -8.53 18.42 12.35
N ASP A 167 -9.65 17.75 12.53
CA ASP A 167 -10.55 17.90 13.68
C ASP A 167 -9.92 17.30 14.94
N LEU A 168 -9.19 16.20 14.80
CA LEU A 168 -8.35 15.66 15.88
C LEU A 168 -7.21 16.63 16.21
N TYR A 169 -6.55 17.23 15.23
CA TYR A 169 -5.52 18.24 15.42
C TYR A 169 -6.08 19.51 16.10
N LYS A 170 -7.26 19.98 15.68
CA LYS A 170 -8.01 21.09 16.30
C LYS A 170 -8.49 20.78 17.73
N SER A 171 -8.74 19.50 18.05
CA SER A 171 -9.18 19.09 19.39
C SER A 171 -8.02 18.71 20.33
N THR A 172 -6.85 18.37 19.80
CA THR A 172 -5.66 18.00 20.59
C THR A 172 -4.66 19.14 20.77
N VAL A 173 -4.60 20.10 19.84
CA VAL A 173 -4.08 21.43 20.13
C VAL A 173 -5.18 22.17 20.89
N LEU A 174 -4.87 22.75 22.06
CA LEU A 174 -5.74 23.72 22.72
C LEU A 174 -5.96 24.90 21.77
N ALA A 175 -6.92 24.76 20.84
CA ALA A 175 -7.14 25.69 19.76
C ALA A 175 -7.76 26.95 20.36
N SER A 176 -6.94 27.99 20.56
CA SER A 176 -7.50 29.33 20.60
C SER A 176 -8.21 29.52 19.27
N PRO A 177 -9.50 29.89 19.26
CA PRO A 177 -10.18 30.21 18.02
C PRO A 177 -9.60 31.46 17.35
N ASN A 178 -8.73 32.20 18.05
CA ASN A 178 -7.92 33.23 17.41
C ASN A 178 -6.78 32.60 16.60
N LEU A 179 -6.80 32.85 15.30
CA LEU A 179 -5.75 32.42 14.38
C LEU A 179 -4.51 33.33 14.41
N ILE A 180 -4.61 34.51 15.04
CA ILE A 180 -3.51 35.48 15.13
C ILE A 180 -2.62 35.14 16.32
N LYS A 181 -1.35 34.86 16.06
CA LYS A 181 -0.34 34.64 17.10
C LYS A 181 0.06 35.96 17.77
N ASN A 182 0.32 35.92 19.07
CA ASN A 182 0.77 37.06 19.86
C ASN A 182 -0.11 38.32 19.63
N SER A 183 -1.41 38.14 19.53
CA SER A 183 -2.41 39.18 19.22
C SER A 183 -2.54 40.30 20.26
N THR A 184 -1.99 40.08 21.45
CA THR A 184 -2.04 40.97 22.62
C THR A 184 -0.68 41.60 22.93
N ALA A 185 0.35 41.33 22.11
CA ALA A 185 1.72 41.81 22.31
C ALA A 185 2.40 41.36 23.62
N LEU A 186 1.87 40.33 24.31
CA LEU A 186 2.46 39.76 25.54
C LEU A 186 3.86 39.19 25.33
N LEU A 187 4.18 38.75 24.12
CA LEU A 187 5.52 38.33 23.70
C LEU A 187 6.30 39.46 23.01
N GLY A 188 5.91 40.72 23.25
CA GLY A 188 6.44 41.86 22.51
C GLY A 188 6.02 41.83 21.05
N LEU A 189 6.97 42.04 20.14
CA LEU A 189 6.74 42.02 18.69
C LEU A 189 6.99 40.64 18.04
N GLU A 190 7.12 39.57 18.82
CA GLU A 190 7.32 38.23 18.27
C GLU A 190 6.20 37.83 17.29
N GLY A 191 6.55 37.38 16.09
CA GLY A 191 5.60 37.07 15.02
C GLY A 191 4.98 38.28 14.33
N TRP A 192 5.48 39.49 14.60
CA TRP A 192 5.06 40.74 13.97
C TRP A 192 6.24 41.46 13.32
N ILE A 193 6.07 41.88 12.07
CA ILE A 193 7.10 42.45 11.21
C ILE A 193 6.69 43.87 10.83
N ALA A 194 7.52 44.86 11.18
CA ALA A 194 7.32 46.23 10.74
C ALA A 194 7.57 46.33 9.23
N GLN A 195 6.64 46.95 8.49
CA GLN A 195 6.72 47.09 7.02
C GLN A 195 6.88 48.54 6.56
N SER A 196 6.91 49.49 7.49
CA SER A 196 7.04 50.92 7.20
C SER A 196 8.49 51.41 7.26
N ASP A 197 8.72 52.62 6.75
CA ASP A 197 10.02 53.30 6.84
C ASP A 197 10.50 53.37 8.30
N PRO A 198 11.73 52.89 8.62
CA PRO A 198 12.30 52.95 9.96
C PRO A 198 12.38 54.37 10.57
N SER A 199 12.37 55.41 9.74
CA SER A 199 12.38 56.81 10.18
C SER A 199 11.09 57.25 10.88
N LEU A 200 9.98 56.51 10.73
CA LEU A 200 8.70 56.75 11.40
C LEU A 200 8.66 56.24 12.86
N GLY A 201 9.82 55.92 13.42
CA GLY A 201 9.98 55.39 14.77
C GLY A 201 9.57 53.92 14.90
N GLN A 202 9.96 53.29 16.01
CA GLN A 202 9.69 51.87 16.26
C GLN A 202 8.24 51.64 16.71
N TRP A 203 7.76 50.42 16.53
CA TRP A 203 6.54 49.96 17.18
C TRP A 203 6.83 49.61 18.64
N GLY A 204 5.96 50.06 19.54
CA GLY A 204 5.99 49.70 20.94
C GLY A 204 5.00 48.58 21.26
N TYR A 205 5.17 47.99 22.42
CA TYR A 205 4.21 47.09 23.04
C TYR A 205 4.10 47.40 24.54
N ASP A 206 2.95 47.07 25.11
CA ASP A 206 2.70 47.12 26.55
C ASP A 206 2.14 45.75 26.95
N ILE A 207 2.76 45.09 27.92
CA ILE A 207 2.32 43.76 28.41
C ILE A 207 1.46 43.86 29.68
N ASN A 208 1.34 45.05 30.27
CA ASN A 208 0.70 45.26 31.57
C ASN A 208 -0.45 46.26 31.49
N ASN A 209 -1.00 46.51 30.30
CA ASN A 209 -2.08 47.47 30.13
C ASN A 209 -3.30 47.06 30.97
N PRO A 210 -3.75 47.87 31.96
CA PRO A 210 -4.80 47.46 32.88
C PRO A 210 -6.17 47.33 32.21
N THR A 211 -6.36 47.90 31.02
CA THR A 211 -7.65 47.84 30.29
C THR A 211 -7.72 46.60 29.40
N THR A 212 -6.63 46.28 28.70
CA THR A 212 -6.65 45.25 27.67
C THR A 212 -5.86 44.00 28.02
N GLY A 213 -4.99 44.05 29.04
CA GLY A 213 -4.05 43.00 29.40
C GLY A 213 -2.81 42.94 28.49
N GLY A 214 -2.68 43.89 27.56
CA GLY A 214 -1.57 44.04 26.64
C GLY A 214 -1.98 44.68 25.31
N GLY A 215 -1.03 45.20 24.53
CA GLY A 215 -1.29 45.74 23.20
C GLY A 215 -0.07 46.30 22.48
N PHE A 216 -0.19 46.44 21.16
CA PHE A 216 0.75 47.18 20.32
C PHE A 216 0.43 48.66 20.38
N TRP A 217 1.45 49.51 20.39
CA TRP A 217 1.26 50.95 20.43
C TRP A 217 2.30 51.71 19.60
N THR A 218 1.96 52.94 19.24
CA THR A 218 2.89 53.91 18.66
C THR A 218 2.58 55.31 19.19
N ASN A 219 3.62 56.10 19.48
CA ASN A 219 3.53 57.51 19.85
C ASN A 219 4.31 58.45 18.90
N SER A 220 4.99 57.87 17.90
CA SER A 220 5.75 58.62 16.89
C SER A 220 4.79 59.31 15.92
N ALA A 221 5.15 60.52 15.48
CA ALA A 221 4.41 61.22 14.43
C ALA A 221 4.41 60.41 13.12
N VAL A 222 3.26 60.36 12.46
CA VAL A 222 3.08 59.79 11.12
C VAL A 222 2.42 60.85 10.25
N GLY A 223 3.10 61.27 9.17
CA GLY A 223 2.59 62.28 8.24
C GLY A 223 1.35 61.81 7.47
N SER A 224 0.69 62.74 6.78
CA SER A 224 -0.51 62.44 5.98
C SER A 224 -0.21 61.60 4.73
N THR A 225 1.03 61.63 4.24
CA THR A 225 1.51 60.82 3.11
C THR A 225 2.16 59.50 3.54
N ASP A 226 2.39 59.32 4.85
CA ASP A 226 3.15 58.20 5.39
C ASP A 226 2.25 57.16 6.03
N TYR A 227 2.66 55.89 5.98
CA TYR A 227 1.93 54.79 6.59
C TYR A 227 2.86 54.00 7.50
N LYS A 228 2.53 53.96 8.78
CA LYS A 228 3.22 53.10 9.75
C LYS A 228 2.49 51.77 9.83
N LEU A 229 3.23 50.69 9.56
CA LEU A 229 2.66 49.37 9.27
C LEU A 229 3.31 48.31 10.15
N LEU A 230 2.48 47.46 10.77
CA LEU A 230 2.93 46.26 11.47
C LEU A 230 2.11 45.07 10.96
N ARG A 231 2.77 44.06 10.42
CA ARG A 231 2.13 42.88 9.84
C ARG A 231 2.39 41.65 10.70
N SER A 232 1.40 40.77 10.85
CA SER A 232 1.57 39.45 11.44
C SER A 232 2.29 38.47 10.50
N GLU A 233 2.72 37.32 11.03
CA GLU A 233 2.96 36.14 10.21
C GLU A 233 1.75 35.76 9.34
N ASP A 234 2.02 34.92 8.34
CA ASP A 234 0.98 34.34 7.48
C ASP A 234 0.09 33.38 8.28
N ILE A 235 -1.21 33.48 8.01
CA ILE A 235 -2.30 32.80 8.68
C ILE A 235 -3.01 31.96 7.64
N HIS A 236 -3.05 30.65 7.87
CA HIS A 236 -3.80 29.75 7.01
C HIS A 236 -5.32 29.93 7.23
N VAL A 237 -6.06 30.00 6.13
CA VAL A 237 -7.51 30.23 6.15
C VAL A 237 -8.22 29.34 5.13
N ASN A 238 -9.49 29.07 5.39
CA ASN A 238 -10.37 28.31 4.52
C ASN A 238 -11.14 29.26 3.61
N GLN A 239 -10.91 29.18 2.30
CA GLN A 239 -11.73 29.89 1.31
C GLN A 239 -13.22 29.56 1.47
N GLY A 240 -14.10 30.52 1.23
CA GLY A 240 -15.56 30.34 1.34
C GLY A 240 -16.10 30.26 2.78
N SER A 241 -15.24 30.11 3.79
CA SER A 241 -15.65 30.16 5.20
C SER A 241 -15.90 31.58 5.69
N SER A 242 -16.81 31.73 6.65
CA SER A 242 -17.10 32.99 7.32
C SER A 242 -16.15 33.20 8.50
N TYR A 243 -15.54 34.37 8.58
CA TYR A 243 -14.58 34.79 9.60
C TYR A 243 -15.07 36.02 10.35
N HIS A 244 -14.79 36.07 11.65
CA HIS A 244 -15.00 37.22 12.51
C HIS A 244 -13.66 37.88 12.81
N LEU A 245 -13.50 39.13 12.40
CA LEU A 245 -12.37 39.99 12.75
C LEU A 245 -12.82 40.99 13.81
N GLN A 246 -12.10 41.08 14.91
CA GLN A 246 -12.33 42.09 15.94
C GLN A 246 -11.04 42.58 16.57
N ALA A 247 -11.06 43.79 17.10
CA ALA A 247 -9.95 44.36 17.86
C ALA A 247 -10.42 45.48 18.78
N MET A 248 -9.62 45.74 19.81
CA MET A 248 -9.68 46.96 20.61
C MET A 248 -8.72 48.00 20.06
N PHE A 249 -9.20 49.23 19.97
CA PHE A 249 -8.44 50.39 19.53
C PHE A 249 -8.45 51.46 20.63
N ALA A 250 -7.33 52.15 20.80
CA ALA A 250 -7.26 53.41 21.51
C ALA A 250 -6.80 54.50 20.52
N THR A 251 -7.63 55.51 20.32
CA THR A 251 -7.44 56.61 19.35
C THR A 251 -7.76 57.97 20.00
N SER A 252 -7.40 58.12 21.27
CA SER A 252 -7.65 59.37 22.01
C SER A 252 -6.95 60.54 21.34
N ASP A 253 -7.68 61.63 21.16
CA ASP A 253 -7.14 62.92 20.69
C ASP A 253 -6.56 62.93 19.25
N LEU A 254 -6.97 61.99 18.40
CA LEU A 254 -6.59 61.99 16.98
C LEU A 254 -7.36 63.04 16.14
N PRO A 255 -6.72 63.71 15.16
CA PRO A 255 -7.40 64.42 14.09
C PRO A 255 -8.50 63.58 13.41
N ASN A 256 -9.54 64.24 12.88
CA ASN A 256 -10.68 63.53 12.25
C ASN A 256 -10.28 62.82 10.95
N ASP A 257 -9.19 63.27 10.32
CA ASP A 257 -8.58 62.74 9.11
C ASP A 257 -7.44 61.74 9.40
N SER A 258 -7.15 61.45 10.67
CA SER A 258 -6.28 60.34 11.06
C SER A 258 -6.91 59.01 10.68
N ARG A 259 -6.08 58.08 10.20
CA ARG A 259 -6.54 56.73 9.85
C ARG A 259 -5.82 55.70 10.70
N VAL A 260 -6.59 55.02 11.54
CA VAL A 260 -6.16 53.89 12.35
C VAL A 260 -7.08 52.73 12.06
N TYR A 261 -6.52 51.63 11.57
CA TYR A 261 -7.32 50.49 11.13
C TYR A 261 -6.49 49.21 11.03
N ILE A 262 -7.20 48.10 10.89
CA ILE A 262 -6.61 46.78 10.65
C ILE A 262 -7.05 46.29 9.27
N GLU A 263 -6.13 45.70 8.52
CA GLU A 263 -6.43 45.04 7.25
C GLU A 263 -6.22 43.53 7.35
N VAL A 264 -7.06 42.78 6.66
CA VAL A 264 -6.79 41.39 6.28
C VAL A 264 -6.37 41.41 4.83
N VAL A 265 -5.16 40.91 4.55
CA VAL A 265 -4.53 41.01 3.24
C VAL A 265 -4.18 39.62 2.74
N ASN A 266 -4.40 39.37 1.46
CA ASN A 266 -3.99 38.11 0.83
C ASN A 266 -2.45 37.97 0.88
N ALA A 267 -1.94 36.89 1.48
CA ALA A 267 -0.51 36.70 1.67
C ALA A 267 0.26 36.51 0.35
N VAL A 268 -0.38 35.93 -0.67
CA VAL A 268 0.23 35.70 -2.00
C VAL A 268 0.01 36.87 -2.96
N ALA A 269 -0.88 37.81 -2.62
CA ALA A 269 -1.15 39.01 -3.39
C ALA A 269 -1.26 40.22 -2.44
N PRO A 270 -0.14 40.78 -1.95
CA PRO A 270 -0.11 41.73 -0.83
C PRO A 270 -0.75 43.11 -1.10
N TYR A 271 -1.13 43.37 -2.35
CA TYR A 271 -1.93 44.54 -2.75
C TYR A 271 -3.45 44.27 -2.76
N ASN A 272 -3.86 43.02 -2.59
CA ASN A 272 -5.25 42.61 -2.51
C ASN A 272 -5.71 42.61 -1.04
N ILE A 273 -6.34 43.71 -0.65
CA ILE A 273 -6.95 43.88 0.68
C ILE A 273 -8.34 43.23 0.65
N ILE A 274 -8.54 42.26 1.54
CA ILE A 274 -9.79 41.49 1.64
C ILE A 274 -10.80 42.25 2.51
N LEU A 275 -10.32 42.84 3.60
CA LEU A 275 -11.16 43.52 4.58
C LEU A 275 -10.37 44.62 5.28
N THR A 276 -11.04 45.72 5.61
CA THR A 276 -10.53 46.78 6.48
C THR A 276 -11.48 47.00 7.66
N LEU A 277 -10.93 47.01 8.88
CA LEU A 277 -11.63 47.32 10.11
C LEU A 277 -11.14 48.66 10.66
N LEU A 278 -11.94 49.71 10.45
CA LEU A 278 -11.61 51.08 10.86
C LEU A 278 -11.92 51.32 12.34
N ALA A 279 -10.98 51.96 13.04
CA ALA A 279 -11.21 52.53 14.36
C ALA A 279 -12.16 53.74 14.27
N ASP A 280 -12.85 54.03 15.38
CA ASP A 280 -13.56 55.29 15.51
C ASP A 280 -12.55 56.39 15.89
N PRO A 281 -12.61 57.59 15.28
CA PRO A 281 -11.72 58.69 15.65
C PRO A 281 -12.09 59.25 17.03
N LYS A 282 -11.09 59.78 17.76
CA LYS A 282 -11.27 60.47 19.05
C LYS A 282 -12.02 59.65 20.09
N ARG A 283 -11.81 58.34 20.09
CA ARG A 283 -12.36 57.45 21.11
C ARG A 283 -11.23 56.87 21.94
N TRP A 284 -11.45 56.84 23.25
CA TRP A 284 -10.66 56.00 24.15
C TRP A 284 -10.83 54.51 23.74
N TRP A 285 -10.36 53.57 24.55
CA TRP A 285 -10.57 52.14 24.32
C TRP A 285 -11.98 51.80 23.84
N HIS A 286 -12.08 51.35 22.60
CA HIS A 286 -13.33 50.97 21.96
C HIS A 286 -13.10 49.75 21.07
N ARG A 287 -14.17 48.98 20.87
CA ARG A 287 -14.13 47.74 20.11
C ARG A 287 -14.73 47.95 18.73
N LYS A 288 -14.09 47.37 17.73
CA LYS A 288 -14.67 47.21 16.39
C LYS A 288 -14.64 45.73 16.04
N ALA A 289 -15.66 45.29 15.31
CA ALA A 289 -15.78 43.91 14.88
C ALA A 289 -16.54 43.86 13.55
N VAL A 290 -16.25 42.85 12.74
CA VAL A 290 -16.90 42.60 11.46
C VAL A 290 -16.82 41.13 11.11
N THR A 291 -17.90 40.59 10.53
CA THR A 291 -17.93 39.26 9.94
C THR A 291 -17.82 39.38 8.43
N PHE A 292 -16.98 38.56 7.80
CA PHE A 292 -16.80 38.53 6.35
C PHE A 292 -16.57 37.11 5.86
N VAL A 293 -16.81 36.85 4.58
CA VAL A 293 -16.54 35.55 3.96
C VAL A 293 -15.20 35.61 3.26
N MET A 294 -14.35 34.61 3.50
CA MET A 294 -13.05 34.51 2.83
C MET A 294 -13.27 34.27 1.32
N PRO A 295 -12.70 35.10 0.41
CA PRO A 295 -12.91 34.92 -1.02
C PRO A 295 -12.44 33.55 -1.53
N SER A 296 -13.01 33.10 -2.65
CA SER A 296 -12.50 31.92 -3.35
C SER A 296 -11.06 32.14 -3.80
N GLY A 297 -10.25 31.08 -3.76
CA GLY A 297 -8.83 31.09 -4.12
C GLY A 297 -7.90 31.63 -3.03
N VAL A 298 -8.41 32.04 -1.86
CA VAL A 298 -7.57 32.54 -0.75
C VAL A 298 -7.38 31.45 0.30
N SER A 299 -6.15 30.98 0.45
CA SER A 299 -5.75 29.97 1.46
C SER A 299 -4.77 30.50 2.52
N SER A 300 -4.28 31.72 2.36
CA SER A 300 -3.35 32.36 3.29
C SER A 300 -3.53 33.87 3.30
N VAL A 301 -3.55 34.46 4.50
CA VAL A 301 -3.68 35.91 4.73
C VAL A 301 -2.70 36.37 5.80
N PHE A 302 -2.50 37.67 5.93
CA PHE A 302 -1.90 38.26 7.13
C PHE A 302 -2.74 39.43 7.62
N VAL A 303 -2.58 39.76 8.90
CA VAL A 303 -3.22 40.92 9.50
C VAL A 303 -2.21 42.07 9.55
N ARG A 304 -2.63 43.26 9.14
CA ARG A 304 -1.79 44.45 9.12
C ARG A 304 -2.42 45.59 9.91
N LEU A 305 -1.71 46.08 10.91
CA LEU A 305 -2.05 47.28 11.67
C LEU A 305 -1.55 48.49 10.90
N VAL A 306 -2.41 49.49 10.75
CA VAL A 306 -2.12 50.67 9.94
C VAL A 306 -2.40 51.94 10.73
N VAL A 307 -1.42 52.83 10.74
CA VAL A 307 -1.51 54.18 11.31
C VAL A 307 -1.05 55.18 10.26
N ASN A 308 -1.85 56.22 10.02
CA ASN A 308 -1.57 57.30 9.08
C ASN A 308 -2.13 58.63 9.62
N ASN A 309 -1.41 59.72 9.37
CA ASN A 309 -1.79 61.08 9.75
C ASN A 309 -2.05 61.24 11.26
N VAL A 310 -1.09 60.81 12.09
CA VAL A 310 -1.19 60.85 13.56
C VAL A 310 -0.08 61.75 14.13
N PRO A 311 -0.39 62.78 14.94
CA PRO A 311 0.61 63.69 15.50
C PRO A 311 1.45 63.02 16.61
N GLU A 312 2.62 63.61 16.90
CA GLU A 312 3.51 63.13 17.97
C GLU A 312 2.79 63.17 19.33
N GLY A 313 2.97 62.12 20.13
CA GLY A 313 2.38 62.00 21.47
C GLY A 313 0.91 61.58 21.48
N ALA A 314 0.23 61.52 20.33
CA ALA A 314 -1.12 60.98 20.25
C ALA A 314 -1.08 59.44 20.22
N GLY A 315 -1.20 58.84 21.40
CA GLY A 315 -1.09 57.40 21.60
C GLY A 315 -2.12 56.62 20.80
N THR A 316 -1.65 55.85 19.82
CA THR A 316 -2.50 54.91 19.06
C THR A 316 -2.16 53.49 19.49
N SER A 317 -3.16 52.72 19.91
CA SER A 317 -2.96 51.34 20.37
C SER A 317 -3.93 50.35 19.74
N PHE A 318 -3.45 49.12 19.55
CA PHE A 318 -4.19 47.97 19.07
C PHE A 318 -4.04 46.83 20.08
N ALA A 319 -5.13 46.22 20.49
CA ALA A 319 -5.11 45.13 21.46
C ALA A 319 -6.21 44.12 21.15
N ARG A 320 -6.05 42.90 21.70
CA ARG A 320 -7.03 41.80 21.57
C ARG A 320 -7.47 41.59 20.11
N ILE A 321 -6.50 41.58 19.20
CA ILE A 321 -6.76 41.45 17.77
C ILE A 321 -7.10 40.00 17.48
N LYS A 322 -8.30 39.73 16.97
CA LYS A 322 -8.77 38.37 16.75
C LYS A 322 -9.27 38.17 15.34
N LEU A 323 -8.80 37.10 14.70
CA LEU A 323 -9.36 36.56 13.48
C LEU A 323 -9.75 35.11 13.74
N ALA A 324 -11.05 34.81 13.73
CA ALA A 324 -11.59 33.49 14.03
C ALA A 324 -12.56 33.02 12.96
N GLU A 325 -12.54 31.73 12.63
CA GLU A 325 -13.54 31.12 11.75
C GLU A 325 -14.86 30.92 12.54
N THR A 326 -15.99 31.35 11.98
CA THR A 326 -17.32 31.18 12.59
C THR A 326 -17.85 29.76 12.30
N PRO A 327 -18.52 29.08 13.26
CA PRO A 327 -19.06 29.59 14.52
C PRO A 327 -18.11 29.48 15.72
N TYR A 328 -16.84 29.14 15.52
CA TYR A 328 -15.91 28.79 16.60
C TYR A 328 -15.38 30.00 17.38
N ASP A 329 -15.92 31.19 17.16
CA ASP A 329 -15.49 32.42 17.82
C ASP A 329 -15.85 32.45 19.32
N THR A 330 -14.86 32.65 20.20
CA THR A 330 -15.12 32.83 21.65
C THR A 330 -15.74 34.19 21.98
N PRO A 331 -16.79 34.24 22.83
CA PRO A 331 -17.41 35.49 23.29
C PRO A 331 -16.46 36.45 23.99
N TYR A 332 -16.79 37.75 23.97
CA TYR A 332 -15.95 38.83 24.50
C TYR A 332 -15.44 38.65 25.94
N SER A 333 -16.27 38.11 26.83
CA SER A 333 -15.90 37.84 28.23
C SER A 333 -14.79 36.80 28.39
N ASN A 334 -14.54 36.01 27.34
CA ASN A 334 -13.59 34.92 27.32
C ASN A 334 -12.37 35.23 26.42
N GLU A 335 -12.21 36.50 26.00
CA GLU A 335 -11.11 37.01 25.16
C GLU A 335 -9.76 37.13 25.87
N ALA A 336 -9.57 36.45 27.01
CA ALA A 336 -8.25 36.29 27.60
C ALA A 336 -7.44 35.34 26.72
N ASP A 337 -6.89 35.88 25.63
CA ASP A 337 -6.03 35.21 24.65
C ASP A 337 -4.62 34.99 25.25
N ALA A 338 -4.57 34.33 26.41
CA ALA A 338 -3.35 34.06 27.18
C ALA A 338 -3.11 32.55 27.37
N VAL A 339 -3.71 31.70 26.53
CA VAL A 339 -3.59 30.24 26.66
C VAL A 339 -2.80 29.64 25.51
N VAL A 340 -1.50 30.00 25.42
CA VAL A 340 -0.50 29.06 24.87
C VAL A 340 0.83 29.19 25.62
N LEU A 341 1.20 30.40 26.07
CA LEU A 341 2.47 30.55 26.81
C LEU A 341 2.34 30.22 28.31
N SER A 342 1.21 30.50 28.96
CA SER A 342 1.04 30.12 30.38
C SER A 342 0.91 28.60 30.56
N GLY A 343 0.29 27.88 29.62
CA GLY A 343 0.14 26.42 29.68
C GLY A 343 1.43 25.65 29.42
N ILE A 344 2.26 26.11 28.48
CA ILE A 344 3.55 25.48 28.16
C ILE A 344 4.63 25.90 29.17
N VAL A 345 4.65 27.16 29.63
CA VAL A 345 5.69 27.62 30.58
C VAL A 345 5.40 27.20 32.03
N ASN A 346 4.15 26.83 32.37
CA ASN A 346 3.80 26.32 33.70
C ASN A 346 3.67 24.78 33.79
N ASN A 347 3.56 24.04 32.67
CA ASN A 347 3.55 22.56 32.69
C ASN A 347 4.79 21.90 32.07
N LEU A 348 5.79 22.66 31.60
CA LEU A 348 7.09 22.08 31.31
C LEU A 348 7.87 21.84 32.61
N SER A 349 8.27 20.59 32.81
CA SER A 349 9.40 20.21 33.66
C SER A 349 10.59 21.13 33.32
N ALA A 350 11.19 21.79 34.31
CA ALA A 350 12.44 22.59 34.23
C ALA A 350 12.61 23.51 32.99
N VAL A 351 12.54 24.84 33.17
CA VAL A 351 12.77 25.84 32.09
C VAL A 351 14.01 26.71 32.32
N ILE A 352 14.45 27.51 31.34
CA ILE A 352 15.52 28.52 31.50
C ILE A 352 14.90 29.92 31.49
N ARG A 353 15.16 30.73 32.52
CA ARG A 353 14.64 32.10 32.70
C ARG A 353 15.79 33.11 32.81
N ARG A 354 15.52 34.39 32.57
CA ARG A 354 16.48 35.50 32.78
C ARG A 354 15.84 36.70 33.46
N GLY A 355 16.61 37.47 34.24
CA GLY A 355 16.13 38.73 34.84
C GLY A 355 17.16 39.38 35.78
N THR A 356 16.73 40.40 36.53
CA THR A 356 17.55 41.11 37.52
C THR A 356 17.15 40.74 38.94
N GLY A 357 18.08 40.83 39.89
CA GLY A 357 17.84 40.49 41.29
C GLY A 357 17.80 38.99 41.59
N SER A 358 17.80 38.64 42.88
CA SER A 358 17.71 37.25 43.32
C SER A 358 16.34 36.65 42.96
N PRO A 359 16.26 35.43 42.39
CA PRO A 359 14.99 34.78 42.13
C PRO A 359 14.30 34.26 43.41
N GLU A 360 15.03 34.12 44.52
CA GLU A 360 14.48 33.63 45.79
C GLU A 360 13.45 34.61 46.37
N GLY A 361 12.24 34.11 46.62
CA GLY A 361 11.09 34.90 47.11
C GLY A 361 10.40 35.75 46.04
N VAL A 362 10.92 35.76 44.80
CA VAL A 362 10.43 36.63 43.72
C VAL A 362 9.90 35.82 42.54
N VAL A 363 10.62 34.79 42.11
CA VAL A 363 10.34 34.05 40.87
C VAL A 363 9.76 32.67 41.17
N THR A 364 8.49 32.45 40.82
CA THR A 364 7.82 31.14 40.92
C THR A 364 8.22 30.22 39.75
N ALA A 365 8.70 29.01 40.05
CA ALA A 365 9.03 27.99 39.04
C ALA A 365 9.11 26.56 39.62
N SER A 366 9.00 25.55 38.75
CA SER A 366 9.19 24.12 39.09
C SER A 366 10.65 23.76 39.35
N VAL A 367 10.90 22.75 40.19
CA VAL A 367 12.24 22.17 40.43
C VAL A 367 12.90 21.76 39.10
N GLY A 368 14.18 22.07 38.96
CA GLY A 368 14.99 21.90 37.75
C GLY A 368 15.11 23.17 36.89
N THR A 369 14.32 24.22 37.15
CA THR A 369 14.39 25.49 36.40
C THR A 369 15.71 26.23 36.64
N MET A 370 16.31 26.78 35.59
CA MET A 370 17.49 27.67 35.64
C MET A 370 17.06 29.14 35.56
N TYR A 371 17.75 30.04 36.27
CA TYR A 371 17.55 31.48 36.22
C TYR A 371 18.89 32.20 36.03
N LEU A 372 19.02 32.93 34.93
CA LEU A 372 20.21 33.69 34.53
C LEU A 372 20.04 35.17 34.93
N ARG A 373 20.84 35.62 35.89
CA ARG A 373 20.83 37.02 36.33
C ARG A 373 21.63 37.89 35.38
N SER A 374 20.96 38.86 34.75
CA SER A 374 21.61 39.87 33.93
C SER A 374 22.40 40.90 34.75
N ASP A 375 22.16 40.96 36.06
CA ASP A 375 22.86 41.82 37.04
C ASP A 375 23.69 41.01 38.05
N GLY A 376 23.93 39.72 37.78
CA GLY A 376 24.59 38.82 38.72
C GLY A 376 26.10 39.10 38.82
N ALA A 377 26.59 39.23 40.05
CA ALA A 377 28.03 39.22 40.36
C ALA A 377 28.56 37.77 40.42
N THR A 378 29.86 37.60 40.70
CA THR A 378 30.50 36.28 40.89
C THR A 378 29.65 35.37 41.78
N SER A 379 29.41 34.13 41.32
CA SER A 379 28.59 33.12 42.01
C SER A 379 27.12 33.48 42.24
N THR A 380 26.60 34.49 41.52
CA THR A 380 25.18 34.86 41.55
C THR A 380 24.62 35.08 40.15
N THR A 381 25.34 34.72 39.09
CA THR A 381 24.87 34.89 37.71
C THR A 381 23.91 33.77 37.27
N LEU A 382 23.99 32.60 37.91
CA LEU A 382 23.12 31.45 37.62
C LEU A 382 22.50 30.90 38.91
N TYR A 383 21.20 30.65 38.88
CA TYR A 383 20.46 29.94 39.93
C TYR A 383 19.75 28.72 39.35
N ILE A 384 19.62 27.68 40.16
CA ILE A 384 18.84 26.48 39.84
C ILE A 384 17.80 26.27 40.93
N LYS A 385 16.56 26.01 40.54
CA LYS A 385 15.48 25.62 41.44
C LYS A 385 15.70 24.17 41.89
N THR A 386 16.12 23.96 43.12
CA THR A 386 16.49 22.61 43.61
C THR A 386 15.44 21.96 44.50
N SER A 387 14.55 22.75 45.09
CA SER A 387 13.49 22.26 45.99
C SER A 387 12.34 23.26 46.12
N GLY A 388 11.26 22.87 46.80
CA GLY A 388 10.10 23.71 47.09
C GLY A 388 9.11 23.88 45.94
N SER A 389 7.88 24.30 46.25
CA SER A 389 6.88 24.79 45.31
C SER A 389 6.82 26.32 45.36
N GLY A 390 6.40 26.98 44.28
CA GLY A 390 6.31 28.44 44.28
C GLY A 390 7.66 29.15 44.06
N ASN A 391 7.89 30.24 44.81
CA ASN A 391 9.01 31.16 44.65
C ASN A 391 10.20 30.92 45.60
N THR A 392 10.20 29.85 46.39
CA THR A 392 11.25 29.57 47.41
C THR A 392 11.99 28.27 47.16
N GLY A 393 13.32 28.22 47.28
CA GLY A 393 14.16 27.02 47.07
C GLY A 393 15.05 27.11 45.83
N TRP A 394 15.54 28.31 45.52
CA TRP A 394 16.55 28.60 44.50
C TRP A 394 17.95 28.52 45.11
N THR A 395 18.88 27.88 44.39
CA THR A 395 20.28 27.75 44.79
C THR A 395 21.18 28.38 43.73
N ALA A 396 22.06 29.31 44.13
CA ALA A 396 23.07 29.87 43.22
C ALA A 396 24.12 28.82 42.84
N LYS A 397 24.66 28.87 41.62
CA LYS A 397 25.66 27.92 41.09
C LYS A 397 26.92 28.58 40.59
#